data_AF-A0A7V9ZP43-F1
#
_entry.id   AF-A0A7V9ZP43-F1
#
_cell.length_a   1.000
_cell.length_b   1.000
_cell.length_c   1.000
_cell.angle_alpha   90.00
_cell.angle_beta   90.00
_cell.angle_gamma   90.00
#
_symmetry.space_group_name_H-M   'P 1'
#
loop_
_entity.id
_entity.type
_entity.pdbx_description
1 polymer ?
#
loop_
_entity_poly.entity_id
_entity_poly.type
_entity_poly.pdbx_seq_one_letter_code
_entity_poly.pdbx_strand_id
1 'polypeptide(L)'
;MSAIKEQPRSTRAGFERQSRSGAWIESLRCSDVSRLWAELHRLVSHHPLVRASRSAGLLIEEGTHNAYTDLTQELFVQLLSKGRFQHYLDTEMTNAEIECEVGQIELTNLLTAELRKRHPESYRLARRISTLIQSSANFCRFDTSGIDDEPHRRLADRIYGLSEWPLNKPRRDSNDLEQRIKMIAVRQRDTRMVGCTGDSQIVIGNADLEDLIISVLEAADAPVDVRALRSLVMSRLPVMDIYLVPLGGDDADDGGNQFEPVDGGDDPEQGLMRRESEREAANFVDGFLKSLHETVRGKVKQYNRMLGVLWHCYLSPDHATQLEVAATLGVSDSLVSDYRRRIEQELRSLSFGEIEEARQFEMALRERVRALVLVGDEEGVPV
;
A
#
# COMPACT_ATOMS: atom_id res chain seq x y z
N MET A 1 18.13 17.26 -57.00
CA MET A 1 16.97 17.98 -56.46
C MET A 1 15.81 17.00 -56.35
N SER A 2 15.37 16.67 -55.14
CA SER A 2 14.09 16.00 -54.90
C SER A 2 13.56 16.47 -53.55
N ALA A 3 12.47 17.22 -53.61
CA ALA A 3 11.78 17.77 -52.46
C ALA A 3 10.99 16.65 -51.77
N ILE A 4 11.28 16.40 -50.49
CA ILE A 4 10.49 15.54 -49.62
C ILE A 4 9.37 16.39 -49.04
N LYS A 5 8.14 16.00 -49.37
CA LYS A 5 6.88 16.61 -48.95
C LYS A 5 6.62 16.29 -47.48
N GLU A 6 6.65 17.29 -46.61
CA GLU A 6 6.20 17.16 -45.22
C GLU A 6 4.70 16.84 -45.18
N GLN A 7 4.34 15.72 -44.57
CA GLN A 7 2.96 15.40 -44.19
C GLN A 7 2.74 15.83 -42.73
N PRO A 8 1.67 16.57 -42.42
CA PRO A 8 1.34 16.94 -41.04
C PRO A 8 0.91 15.71 -40.24
N ARG A 9 1.57 15.48 -39.10
CA ARG A 9 1.21 14.46 -38.09
C ARG A 9 -0.23 14.69 -37.63
N SER A 10 -1.08 13.69 -37.88
CA SER A 10 -2.52 13.75 -37.65
C SER A 10 -2.90 13.87 -36.18
N THR A 11 -3.87 14.75 -35.93
CA THR A 11 -4.77 14.93 -34.77
C THR A 11 -5.63 13.70 -34.39
N ARG A 12 -5.15 12.46 -34.64
CA ARG A 12 -5.93 11.22 -34.48
C ARG A 12 -6.25 10.82 -33.03
N ALA A 13 -5.46 11.25 -32.05
CA ALA A 13 -5.65 10.83 -30.65
C ALA A 13 -6.92 11.40 -29.99
N GLY A 14 -7.48 12.50 -30.49
CA GLY A 14 -8.70 13.12 -29.94
C GLY A 14 -9.99 12.45 -30.41
N PHE A 15 -10.05 11.99 -31.65
CA PHE A 15 -11.25 11.40 -32.26
C PHE A 15 -11.52 9.96 -31.81
N GLU A 16 -10.49 9.19 -31.47
CA GLU A 16 -10.67 7.81 -31.00
C GLU A 16 -11.25 7.72 -29.57
N ARG A 17 -11.05 8.76 -28.74
CA ARG A 17 -11.69 8.85 -27.41
C ARG A 17 -13.19 9.18 -27.49
N GLN A 18 -13.63 9.89 -28.52
CA GLN A 18 -15.05 10.25 -28.70
C GLN A 18 -15.93 9.09 -29.20
N SER A 19 -15.36 8.07 -29.85
CA SER A 19 -16.14 6.93 -30.38
C SER A 19 -16.51 5.85 -29.35
N ARG A 20 -16.20 6.05 -28.06
CA ARG A 20 -16.50 5.07 -26.99
C ARG A 20 -17.15 5.68 -25.74
N SER A 21 -17.66 6.91 -25.82
CA SER A 21 -18.40 7.47 -24.69
C SER A 21 -19.76 6.77 -24.54
N GLY A 22 -20.08 6.31 -23.34
CA GLY A 22 -21.36 5.67 -23.04
C GLY A 22 -22.56 6.58 -23.31
N ALA A 23 -23.73 6.01 -23.61
CA ALA A 23 -24.98 6.75 -23.81
C ALA A 23 -25.60 7.19 -22.46
N TRP A 24 -24.85 7.96 -21.67
CA TRP A 24 -25.21 8.36 -20.30
C TRP A 24 -26.52 9.15 -20.23
N ILE A 25 -26.66 10.22 -21.01
CA ILE A 25 -27.83 11.11 -20.97
C ILE A 25 -29.12 10.36 -21.31
N GLU A 26 -29.09 9.52 -22.36
CA GLU A 26 -30.26 8.72 -22.75
C GLU A 26 -30.64 7.75 -21.63
N SER A 27 -29.65 7.06 -21.05
CA SER A 27 -29.86 6.11 -19.96
C SER A 27 -30.39 6.80 -18.70
N LEU A 28 -29.91 7.99 -18.37
CA LEU A 28 -30.38 8.80 -17.25
C LEU A 28 -31.82 9.30 -17.45
N ARG A 29 -32.14 9.84 -18.64
CA ARG A 29 -33.49 10.35 -18.96
C ARG A 29 -34.54 9.24 -18.99
N CYS A 30 -34.17 8.07 -19.49
CA CYS A 30 -35.04 6.89 -19.52
C CYS A 30 -35.05 6.11 -18.20
N SER A 31 -34.25 6.52 -17.19
CA SER A 31 -34.06 5.79 -15.93
C SER A 31 -33.69 4.30 -16.16
N ASP A 32 -32.90 4.03 -17.20
CA ASP A 32 -32.45 2.68 -17.54
C ASP A 32 -31.27 2.27 -16.65
N VAL A 33 -31.61 1.71 -15.49
CA VAL A 33 -30.63 1.26 -14.47
C VAL A 33 -29.68 0.21 -15.04
N SER A 34 -30.16 -0.68 -15.91
CA SER A 34 -29.35 -1.75 -16.50
C SER A 34 -28.25 -1.20 -17.41
N ARG A 35 -28.57 -0.20 -18.24
CA ARG A 35 -27.57 0.48 -19.08
C ARG A 35 -26.61 1.32 -18.25
N LEU A 36 -27.11 2.04 -17.25
CA LEU A 36 -26.25 2.81 -16.34
C LEU A 36 -25.26 1.91 -15.60
N TRP A 37 -25.72 0.76 -15.11
CA TRP A 37 -24.87 -0.23 -14.47
C TRP A 37 -23.79 -0.77 -15.42
N ALA A 38 -24.16 -1.12 -16.65
CA ALA A 38 -23.20 -1.62 -17.64
C ALA A 38 -22.11 -0.59 -17.98
N GLU A 39 -22.48 0.69 -18.10
CA GLU A 39 -21.52 1.77 -18.35
C GLU A 39 -20.62 2.06 -17.14
N LEU A 40 -21.16 2.03 -15.92
CA LEU A 40 -20.35 2.15 -14.71
C LEU A 40 -19.37 0.96 -14.57
N HIS A 41 -19.84 -0.26 -14.81
CA HIS A 41 -18.99 -1.45 -14.77
C HIS A 41 -17.90 -1.40 -15.85
N ARG A 42 -18.21 -0.90 -17.06
CA ARG A 42 -17.21 -0.65 -18.09
C ARG A 42 -16.17 0.35 -17.62
N LEU A 43 -16.57 1.46 -17.01
CA LEU A 43 -15.65 2.46 -16.48
C LEU A 43 -14.74 1.88 -15.41
N VAL A 44 -15.31 1.19 -14.41
CA VAL A 44 -14.56 0.57 -13.31
C VAL A 44 -13.54 -0.44 -13.84
N SER A 45 -13.97 -1.38 -14.69
CA SER A 45 -13.11 -2.45 -15.21
C SER A 45 -11.94 -1.94 -16.08
N HIS A 46 -12.12 -0.83 -16.79
CA HIS A 46 -11.10 -0.25 -17.66
C HIS A 46 -10.26 0.83 -16.97
N HIS A 47 -10.63 1.24 -15.76
CA HIS A 47 -9.95 2.32 -15.07
C HIS A 47 -8.51 1.93 -14.69
N PRO A 48 -7.48 2.73 -15.07
CA PRO A 48 -6.09 2.38 -14.81
C PRO A 48 -5.76 2.14 -13.34
N LEU A 49 -6.31 2.95 -12.43
CA LEU A 49 -6.07 2.80 -10.99
C LEU A 49 -6.74 1.55 -10.41
N VAL A 50 -7.91 1.16 -10.92
CA VAL A 50 -8.60 -0.06 -10.46
C VAL A 50 -7.78 -1.28 -10.87
N ARG A 51 -7.32 -1.32 -12.12
CA ARG A 51 -6.48 -2.41 -12.64
C ARG A 51 -5.15 -2.52 -11.90
N ALA A 52 -4.49 -1.39 -11.65
CA ALA A 52 -3.24 -1.34 -10.89
C ALA A 52 -3.45 -1.84 -9.45
N SER A 53 -4.53 -1.40 -8.78
CA SER A 53 -4.86 -1.80 -7.41
C SER A 53 -5.15 -3.30 -7.31
N ARG A 54 -5.87 -3.86 -8.29
CA ARG A 54 -6.10 -5.31 -8.38
C ARG A 54 -4.79 -6.07 -8.58
N SER A 55 -3.94 -5.64 -9.52
CA SER A 55 -2.65 -6.31 -9.77
C SER A 55 -1.70 -6.25 -8.57
N ALA A 56 -1.84 -5.24 -7.71
CA ALA A 56 -1.08 -5.10 -6.49
C ALA A 56 -1.66 -5.88 -5.30
N GLY A 57 -2.80 -6.57 -5.47
CA GLY A 57 -3.48 -7.31 -4.40
C GLY A 57 -4.17 -6.42 -3.35
N LEU A 58 -4.41 -5.14 -3.66
CA LEU A 58 -5.06 -4.17 -2.75
C LEU A 58 -6.60 -4.28 -2.78
N LEU A 59 -7.13 -4.88 -3.84
CA LEU A 59 -8.55 -5.21 -3.98
C LEU A 59 -8.71 -6.71 -3.70
N ILE A 60 -9.15 -7.03 -2.48
CA ILE A 60 -9.46 -8.39 -2.03
C ILE A 60 -10.78 -8.83 -2.68
N GLU A 61 -10.82 -10.04 -3.22
CA GLU A 61 -12.05 -10.72 -3.62
C GLU A 61 -12.58 -11.45 -2.37
N GLU A 62 -13.56 -10.85 -1.68
CA GLU A 62 -14.25 -11.51 -0.57
C GLU A 62 -15.27 -12.51 -1.15
N GLY A 63 -14.97 -13.81 -1.09
CA GLY A 63 -15.87 -14.87 -1.54
C GLY A 63 -16.08 -14.95 -3.06
N THR A 64 -17.32 -15.17 -3.50
CA THR A 64 -17.70 -15.39 -4.91
C THR A 64 -17.84 -14.11 -5.74
N HIS A 65 -17.65 -12.93 -5.14
CA HIS A 65 -17.88 -11.64 -5.80
C HIS A 65 -16.62 -11.07 -6.45
N ASN A 66 -16.82 -10.46 -7.63
CA ASN A 66 -15.76 -9.88 -8.42
C ASN A 66 -15.49 -8.47 -7.89
N ALA A 67 -14.26 -8.13 -7.51
CA ALA A 67 -13.93 -6.78 -7.00
C ALA A 67 -14.39 -5.63 -7.92
N TYR A 68 -14.57 -5.87 -9.22
CA TYR A 68 -15.16 -4.90 -10.13
C TYR A 68 -16.68 -4.70 -9.93
N THR A 69 -17.44 -5.74 -9.60
CA THR A 69 -18.88 -5.62 -9.33
C THR A 69 -19.12 -4.84 -8.05
N ASP A 70 -18.32 -5.06 -7.02
CA ASP A 70 -18.49 -4.39 -5.72
C ASP A 70 -18.15 -2.91 -5.82
N LEU A 71 -17.04 -2.58 -6.50
CA LEU A 71 -16.69 -1.18 -6.81
C LEU A 71 -17.73 -0.50 -7.69
N THR A 72 -18.36 -1.23 -8.60
CA THR A 72 -19.45 -0.69 -9.43
C THR A 72 -20.68 -0.40 -8.59
N GLN A 73 -21.04 -1.30 -7.68
CA GLN A 73 -22.15 -1.13 -6.75
C GLN A 73 -21.95 0.09 -5.85
N GLU A 74 -20.78 0.18 -5.22
CA GLU A 74 -20.43 1.27 -4.32
C GLU A 74 -20.42 2.61 -5.06
N LEU A 75 -19.84 2.66 -6.27
CA LEU A 75 -19.86 3.85 -7.12
C LEU A 75 -21.31 4.25 -7.47
N PHE A 76 -22.17 3.31 -7.84
CA PHE A 76 -23.57 3.58 -8.13
C PHE A 76 -24.31 4.18 -6.94
N VAL A 77 -24.18 3.56 -5.75
CA VAL A 77 -24.80 4.04 -4.49
C VAL A 77 -24.26 5.42 -4.12
N GLN A 78 -22.96 5.67 -4.30
CA GLN A 78 -22.35 6.96 -4.01
C GLN A 78 -22.85 8.06 -4.95
N LEU A 79 -22.95 7.78 -6.26
CA LEU A 79 -23.50 8.73 -7.23
C LEU A 79 -24.98 9.03 -6.93
N LEU A 80 -25.75 8.02 -6.55
CA LEU A 80 -27.16 8.16 -6.21
C LEU A 80 -27.35 8.98 -4.92
N SER A 81 -26.65 8.63 -3.84
CA SER A 81 -26.76 9.31 -2.54
C SER A 81 -26.34 10.79 -2.59
N LYS A 82 -25.36 11.13 -3.44
CA LYS A 82 -24.95 12.52 -3.68
C LYS A 82 -25.85 13.26 -4.67
N GLY A 83 -26.88 12.62 -5.24
CA GLY A 83 -27.74 13.21 -6.26
C GLY A 83 -27.02 13.55 -7.57
N ARG A 84 -25.88 12.89 -7.87
CA ARG A 84 -25.04 13.21 -9.02
C ARG A 84 -25.74 12.97 -10.36
N PHE A 85 -26.53 11.92 -10.46
CA PHE A 85 -27.29 11.63 -11.67
C PHE A 85 -28.25 12.75 -12.06
N GLN A 86 -28.96 13.32 -11.07
CA GLN A 86 -29.83 14.47 -11.31
C GLN A 86 -29.01 15.72 -11.62
N HIS A 87 -27.91 15.94 -10.89
CA HIS A 87 -27.00 17.05 -11.16
C HIS A 87 -26.51 17.07 -12.61
N TYR A 88 -26.13 15.93 -13.18
CA TYR A 88 -25.68 15.83 -14.57
C TYR A 88 -26.75 16.23 -15.59
N LEU A 89 -28.02 15.99 -15.28
CA LEU A 89 -29.14 16.43 -16.11
C LEU A 89 -29.41 17.93 -15.93
N ASP A 90 -29.39 18.43 -14.70
CA ASP A 90 -29.68 19.82 -14.36
C ASP A 90 -28.61 20.79 -14.89
N THR A 91 -27.34 20.35 -14.97
CA THR A 91 -26.24 21.13 -15.52
C THR A 91 -26.00 20.89 -17.02
N GLU A 92 -26.87 20.10 -17.66
CA GLU A 92 -26.81 19.79 -19.10
C GLU A 92 -25.46 19.22 -19.56
N MET A 93 -24.82 18.40 -18.72
CA MET A 93 -23.53 17.80 -19.05
C MET A 93 -23.63 16.83 -20.23
N THR A 94 -22.61 16.84 -21.08
CA THR A 94 -22.45 15.90 -22.20
C THR A 94 -22.05 14.50 -21.70
N ASN A 95 -22.30 13.46 -22.51
CA ASN A 95 -21.86 12.09 -22.19
C ASN A 95 -20.36 12.00 -21.88
N ALA A 96 -19.53 12.78 -22.57
CA ALA A 96 -18.09 12.81 -22.36
C ALA A 96 -17.70 13.49 -21.04
N GLU A 97 -18.42 14.55 -20.65
CA GLU A 97 -18.22 15.22 -19.37
C GLU A 97 -18.65 14.35 -18.19
N ILE A 98 -19.79 13.66 -18.32
CA ILE A 98 -20.26 12.69 -17.32
C ILE A 98 -19.23 11.57 -17.16
N GLU A 99 -18.77 10.98 -18.26
CA GLU A 99 -17.76 9.90 -18.20
C GLU A 99 -16.44 10.38 -17.58
N CYS A 100 -16.02 11.61 -17.89
CA CYS A 100 -14.84 12.24 -17.32
C CYS A 100 -15.00 12.48 -15.82
N GLU A 101 -16.11 13.04 -15.37
CA GLU A 101 -16.38 13.31 -13.96
C GLU A 101 -16.51 12.00 -13.16
N VAL A 102 -17.28 11.04 -13.65
CA VAL A 102 -17.45 9.74 -13.00
C VAL A 102 -16.12 8.99 -12.91
N GLY A 103 -15.34 8.93 -14.00
CA GLY A 103 -14.07 8.21 -14.01
C GLY A 103 -12.95 8.92 -13.25
N GLN A 104 -12.71 10.19 -13.55
CA GLN A 104 -11.54 10.92 -13.03
C GLN A 104 -11.75 11.51 -11.65
N ILE A 105 -13.00 11.78 -11.26
CA ILE A 105 -13.31 12.43 -9.99
C ILE A 105 -13.96 11.42 -9.04
N GLU A 106 -15.16 10.94 -9.36
CA GLU A 106 -15.94 10.13 -8.40
C GLU A 106 -15.30 8.76 -8.14
N LEU A 107 -14.98 7.99 -9.18
CA LEU A 107 -14.31 6.70 -9.04
C LEU A 107 -12.91 6.83 -8.43
N THR A 108 -12.16 7.87 -8.81
CA THR A 108 -10.84 8.12 -8.20
C THR A 108 -10.96 8.48 -6.72
N ASN A 109 -11.97 9.27 -6.33
CA ASN A 109 -12.24 9.60 -4.94
C ASN A 109 -12.67 8.37 -4.14
N LEU A 110 -13.53 7.52 -4.71
CA LEU A 110 -13.95 6.26 -4.11
C LEU A 110 -12.74 5.36 -3.83
N LEU A 111 -11.91 5.10 -4.85
CA LEU A 111 -10.69 4.30 -4.70
C LEU A 111 -9.74 4.90 -3.68
N THR A 112 -9.57 6.22 -3.68
CA THR A 112 -8.69 6.90 -2.72
C THR A 112 -9.27 6.87 -1.31
N ALA A 113 -10.60 6.84 -1.15
CA ALA A 113 -11.25 6.68 0.15
C ALA A 113 -11.09 5.25 0.66
N GLU A 114 -11.28 4.25 -0.20
CA GLU A 114 -11.07 2.85 0.14
C GLU A 114 -9.60 2.54 0.48
N LEU A 115 -8.66 3.06 -0.31
CA LEU A 115 -7.23 2.95 0.03
C LEU A 115 -6.88 3.68 1.34
N ARG A 116 -7.57 4.78 1.67
CA ARG A 116 -7.40 5.46 2.96
C ARG A 116 -7.94 4.67 4.13
N LYS A 117 -9.07 3.99 3.96
CA LYS A 117 -9.66 3.11 4.98
C LYS A 117 -8.80 1.87 5.18
N ARG A 118 -8.30 1.26 4.10
CA ARG A 118 -7.51 0.01 4.14
C ARG A 118 -6.03 0.22 4.45
N HIS A 119 -5.46 1.37 4.11
CA HIS A 119 -4.04 1.70 4.30
C HIS A 119 -3.86 3.13 4.86
N PRO A 120 -4.43 3.43 6.05
CA PRO A 120 -4.40 4.75 6.65
C PRO A 120 -2.99 5.19 6.99
N GLU A 121 -2.09 4.30 7.40
CA GLU A 121 -0.71 4.68 7.74
C GLU A 121 0.08 4.98 6.48
N SER A 122 -0.06 4.18 5.43
CA SER A 122 0.51 4.47 4.11
C SER A 122 0.10 5.85 3.60
N TYR A 123 -1.19 6.18 3.72
CA TYR A 123 -1.70 7.50 3.34
C TYR A 123 -1.16 8.62 4.26
N ARG A 124 -1.15 8.40 5.58
CA ARG A 124 -0.64 9.34 6.58
C ARG A 124 0.84 9.67 6.32
N LEU A 125 1.66 8.66 6.09
CA LEU A 125 3.09 8.81 5.78
C LEU A 125 3.30 9.50 4.44
N ALA A 126 2.58 9.11 3.38
CA ALA A 126 2.65 9.77 2.08
C ALA A 126 2.37 11.28 2.18
N ARG A 127 1.40 11.67 3.01
CA ARG A 127 1.08 13.08 3.29
C ARG A 127 2.20 13.76 4.08
N ARG A 128 2.68 13.15 5.17
CA ARG A 128 3.77 13.68 6.00
C ARG A 128 5.05 13.90 5.22
N ILE A 129 5.46 12.93 4.40
CA ILE A 129 6.61 13.05 3.49
C ILE A 129 6.44 14.27 2.61
N SER A 130 5.26 14.46 2.01
CA SER A 130 4.99 15.63 1.16
C SER A 130 4.97 16.96 1.89
N THR A 131 4.53 16.98 3.14
CA THR A 131 4.62 18.19 3.96
C THR A 131 6.07 18.51 4.29
N LEU A 132 6.86 17.53 4.74
CA LEU A 132 8.26 17.74 5.13
C LEU A 132 9.12 18.25 3.97
N ILE A 133 9.01 17.67 2.78
CA ILE A 133 9.76 18.14 1.60
C ILE A 133 9.38 19.55 1.14
N GLN A 134 8.17 20.03 1.49
CA GLN A 134 7.71 21.37 1.17
C GLN A 134 8.07 22.40 2.25
N SER A 135 8.14 21.99 3.53
CA SER A 135 8.30 22.91 4.66
C SER A 135 9.73 22.97 5.20
N SER A 136 10.53 21.92 5.03
CA SER A 136 11.90 21.90 5.55
C SER A 136 12.89 22.61 4.61
N ALA A 137 13.87 23.30 5.20
CA ALA A 137 14.97 23.95 4.51
C ALA A 137 16.00 22.96 3.93
N ASN A 138 15.95 21.68 4.32
CA ASN A 138 16.85 20.65 3.82
C ASN A 138 16.52 20.21 2.38
N PHE A 139 15.34 20.58 1.87
CA PHE A 139 14.88 20.20 0.54
C PHE A 139 14.65 21.42 -0.33
N CYS A 140 14.93 21.29 -1.63
CA CYS A 140 14.60 22.31 -2.61
C CYS A 140 13.97 21.69 -3.86
N ARG A 141 13.27 22.55 -4.61
CA ARG A 141 12.51 22.19 -5.79
C ARG A 141 13.39 22.34 -7.05
N PHE A 142 13.42 21.32 -7.90
CA PHE A 142 14.33 21.21 -9.06
C PHE A 142 13.66 21.40 -10.42
N ASP A 143 12.33 21.55 -10.49
CA ASP A 143 11.58 21.77 -11.72
C ASP A 143 11.42 23.26 -12.10
N THR A 144 12.22 24.16 -11.51
CA THR A 144 12.17 25.62 -11.75
C THR A 144 12.87 26.07 -13.05
N SER A 145 13.25 25.14 -13.93
CA SER A 145 13.89 25.46 -15.21
C SER A 145 12.89 25.88 -16.30
N GLY A 146 12.32 27.08 -16.15
CA GLY A 146 12.15 28.02 -17.26
C GLY A 146 11.02 27.82 -18.29
N ILE A 147 10.07 26.90 -18.12
CA ILE A 147 8.84 26.88 -18.95
C ILE A 147 7.65 26.62 -18.04
N ASP A 148 6.89 27.69 -17.81
CA ASP A 148 5.65 27.80 -17.04
C ASP A 148 5.68 27.19 -15.62
N ASP A 149 5.60 28.08 -14.62
CA ASP A 149 4.79 27.81 -13.42
C ASP A 149 3.36 27.52 -13.88
N GLU A 150 3.11 26.35 -14.47
CA GLU A 150 1.76 25.87 -14.74
C GLU A 150 1.10 25.70 -13.37
N PRO A 151 0.13 26.54 -13.00
CA PRO A 151 -0.46 26.54 -11.66
C PRO A 151 -1.24 25.24 -11.38
N HIS A 152 -1.36 24.36 -12.38
CA HIS A 152 -2.12 23.11 -12.35
C HIS A 152 -1.26 21.85 -12.24
N ARG A 153 0.08 21.94 -12.12
CA ARG A 153 0.92 20.73 -12.01
C ARG A 153 0.66 20.04 -10.67
N ARG A 154 0.19 18.78 -10.74
CA ARG A 154 -0.16 17.97 -9.57
C ARG A 154 1.05 17.84 -8.66
N LEU A 155 0.85 17.97 -7.35
CA LEU A 155 1.91 17.87 -6.34
C LEU A 155 2.77 16.60 -6.51
N ALA A 156 2.13 15.50 -6.91
CA ALA A 156 2.77 14.20 -7.11
C ALA A 156 3.87 14.22 -8.20
N ASP A 157 3.79 15.14 -9.16
CA ASP A 157 4.71 15.20 -10.31
C ASP A 157 5.80 16.29 -10.13
N ARG A 158 5.79 17.01 -8.99
CA ARG A 158 6.82 18.00 -8.63
C ARG A 158 8.11 17.29 -8.21
N ILE A 159 9.25 17.95 -8.37
CA ILE A 159 10.56 17.31 -8.23
C ILE A 159 11.37 17.98 -7.14
N TYR A 160 11.84 17.17 -6.22
CA TYR A 160 12.58 17.59 -5.04
C TYR A 160 13.94 16.88 -4.96
N GLY A 161 14.88 17.55 -4.31
CA GLY A 161 16.19 17.03 -3.95
C GLY A 161 16.71 17.77 -2.73
N LEU A 162 17.95 17.48 -2.33
CA LEU A 162 18.58 18.16 -1.20
C LEU A 162 18.90 19.62 -1.56
N SER A 163 18.73 20.53 -0.60
CA SER A 163 18.91 21.96 -0.83
C SER A 163 20.34 22.38 -1.16
N GLU A 164 21.32 21.58 -0.70
CA GLU A 164 22.75 21.75 -0.99
C GLU A 164 23.15 21.33 -2.42
N TRP A 165 22.29 20.60 -3.14
CA TRP A 165 22.61 20.12 -4.47
C TRP A 165 22.53 21.23 -5.52
N PRO A 166 23.35 21.16 -6.59
CA PRO A 166 23.31 22.14 -7.66
C PRO A 166 22.03 21.97 -8.49
N LEU A 167 21.37 23.07 -8.86
CA LEU A 167 20.07 23.08 -9.58
C LEU A 167 20.05 22.29 -10.90
N ASN A 168 21.22 22.04 -11.50
CA ASN A 168 21.38 21.27 -12.74
C ASN A 168 21.68 19.78 -12.51
N LYS A 169 21.46 19.25 -11.29
CA LYS A 169 21.73 17.84 -10.99
C LYS A 169 20.91 16.93 -11.91
N PRO A 170 21.55 15.97 -12.61
CA PRO A 170 20.85 15.11 -13.55
C PRO A 170 19.88 14.18 -12.84
N ARG A 171 18.81 13.82 -13.54
CA ARG A 171 17.88 12.77 -13.09
C ARG A 171 18.43 11.40 -13.43
N ARG A 172 17.98 10.40 -12.68
CA ARG A 172 18.31 8.98 -12.91
C ARG A 172 17.04 8.19 -13.25
N ASP A 173 17.26 7.03 -13.87
CA ASP A 173 16.19 6.09 -14.19
C ASP A 173 15.64 5.41 -12.93
N SER A 174 14.33 5.14 -12.92
CA SER A 174 13.62 4.54 -11.78
C SER A 174 14.24 3.23 -11.28
N ASN A 175 14.79 2.41 -12.17
CA ASN A 175 15.40 1.12 -11.81
C ASN A 175 16.73 1.28 -11.06
N ASP A 176 17.54 2.29 -11.40
CA ASP A 176 18.80 2.58 -10.69
C ASP A 176 18.51 3.15 -9.29
N LEU A 177 17.46 3.97 -9.16
CA LEU A 177 16.99 4.49 -7.87
C LEU A 177 16.61 3.36 -6.91
N GLU A 178 15.75 2.42 -7.33
CA GLU A 178 15.31 1.32 -6.48
C GLU A 178 16.45 0.41 -6.01
N GLN A 179 17.46 0.16 -6.85
CA GLN A 179 18.63 -0.63 -6.48
C GLN A 179 19.46 0.08 -5.41
N ARG A 180 19.71 1.37 -5.58
CA ARG A 180 20.53 2.14 -4.64
C ARG A 180 19.89 2.29 -3.28
N ILE A 181 18.58 2.46 -3.26
CA ILE A 181 17.83 2.60 -2.01
C ILE A 181 17.89 1.31 -1.18
N LYS A 182 18.11 0.13 -1.78
CA LYS A 182 18.33 -1.15 -1.04
C LYS A 182 19.56 -1.13 -0.14
N MET A 183 20.48 -0.20 -0.34
CA MET A 183 21.64 -0.02 0.52
C MET A 183 21.31 0.68 1.85
N ILE A 184 20.15 1.35 1.94
CA ILE A 184 19.71 2.03 3.16
C ILE A 184 19.08 1.00 4.11
N ALA A 185 19.48 1.05 5.38
CA ALA A 185 18.88 0.21 6.42
C ALA A 185 17.38 0.48 6.56
N VAL A 186 16.61 -0.57 6.81
CA VAL A 186 15.19 -0.42 7.15
C VAL A 186 15.12 0.17 8.56
N ARG A 187 14.39 1.29 8.74
CA ARG A 187 14.23 1.88 10.08
C ARG A 187 13.19 1.12 10.90
N GLN A 188 13.47 0.90 12.19
CA GLN A 188 12.54 0.19 13.07
C GLN A 188 11.20 0.93 13.21
N ARG A 189 10.12 0.17 13.37
CA ARG A 189 8.79 0.67 13.74
C ARG A 189 8.78 0.95 15.25
N ASP A 190 8.57 2.20 15.67
CA ASP A 190 8.12 2.47 17.04
C ASP A 190 6.60 2.28 17.06
N THR A 191 6.13 1.12 17.54
CA THR A 191 4.71 0.80 17.73
C THR A 191 4.26 1.24 19.11
N ARG A 192 4.15 2.55 19.36
CA ARG A 192 3.47 3.03 20.57
C ARG A 192 1.98 3.15 20.31
N MET A 193 1.20 2.58 21.21
CA MET A 193 -0.25 2.80 21.27
C MET A 193 -0.53 4.29 21.48
N VAL A 194 -1.34 4.89 20.61
CA VAL A 194 -1.92 6.22 20.85
C VAL A 194 -3.42 6.16 20.56
N GLY A 195 -4.23 6.43 21.58
CA GLY A 195 -5.68 6.55 21.46
C GLY A 195 -6.47 5.35 21.95
N CYS A 196 -7.79 5.52 22.06
CA CYS A 196 -8.74 4.51 22.55
C CYS A 196 -9.16 3.48 21.48
N THR A 197 -8.56 3.52 20.27
CA THR A 197 -8.95 2.68 19.12
C THR A 197 -7.99 1.54 18.80
N GLY A 198 -6.91 1.36 19.55
CA GLY A 198 -6.03 0.18 19.43
C GLY A 198 -5.12 0.13 18.19
N ASP A 199 -5.20 1.09 17.27
CA ASP A 199 -4.42 1.08 16.02
C ASP A 199 -2.90 1.18 16.25
N SER A 200 -2.14 0.23 15.69
CA SER A 200 -0.68 0.27 15.69
C SER A 200 -0.16 1.30 14.67
N GLN A 201 -0.02 2.56 15.08
CA GLN A 201 0.58 3.59 14.22
C GLN A 201 2.10 3.37 14.07
N ILE A 202 2.65 3.63 12.89
CA ILE A 202 4.11 3.80 12.75
C ILE A 202 4.46 5.14 13.41
N VAL A 203 4.96 5.11 14.64
CA VAL A 203 5.37 6.33 15.36
C VAL A 203 6.78 6.72 14.92
N ILE A 204 6.92 7.18 13.68
CA ILE A 204 8.15 7.86 13.24
C ILE A 204 8.03 9.35 13.51
N GLY A 205 9.00 9.95 14.21
CA GLY A 205 9.05 11.40 14.43
C GLY A 205 9.23 12.16 13.11
N ASN A 206 8.94 13.48 13.09
CA ASN A 206 9.20 14.28 11.90
C ASN A 206 10.71 14.38 11.60
N ALA A 207 11.55 14.48 12.63
CA ALA A 207 13.01 14.46 12.48
C ALA A 207 13.50 13.12 11.89
N ASP A 208 13.05 11.99 12.44
CA ASP A 208 13.45 10.67 11.93
C ASP A 208 12.97 10.42 10.49
N LEU A 209 11.76 10.87 10.17
CA LEU A 209 11.21 10.76 8.83
C LEU A 209 11.97 11.66 7.85
N GLU A 210 12.37 12.85 8.29
CA GLU A 210 13.20 13.77 7.52
C GLU A 210 14.59 13.20 7.27
N ASP A 211 15.26 12.66 8.28
CA ASP A 211 16.55 11.98 8.12
C ASP A 211 16.45 10.80 7.14
N LEU A 212 15.35 10.04 7.19
CA LEU A 212 15.11 8.95 6.23
C LEU A 212 14.93 9.49 4.80
N ILE A 213 14.20 10.59 4.62
CA ILE A 213 14.06 11.24 3.31
C ILE A 213 15.44 11.70 2.80
N ILE A 214 16.27 12.28 3.68
CA ILE A 214 17.64 12.68 3.35
C ILE A 214 18.46 11.46 2.91
N SER A 215 18.50 10.39 3.71
CA SER A 215 19.23 9.16 3.35
C SER A 215 18.76 8.57 2.02
N VAL A 216 17.45 8.64 1.73
CA VAL A 216 16.87 8.19 0.44
C VAL A 216 17.38 9.03 -0.71
N LEU A 217 17.40 10.36 -0.57
CA LEU A 217 17.92 11.26 -1.60
C LEU A 217 19.44 11.12 -1.77
N GLU A 218 20.21 11.02 -0.69
CA GLU A 218 21.65 10.78 -0.73
C GLU A 218 22.00 9.49 -1.47
N ALA A 219 21.31 8.39 -1.15
CA ALA A 219 21.54 7.11 -1.83
C ALA A 219 21.11 7.15 -3.30
N ALA A 220 19.98 7.81 -3.59
CA ALA A 220 19.48 8.03 -4.95
C ALA A 220 20.46 8.88 -5.79
N ASP A 221 21.12 9.85 -5.18
CA ASP A 221 22.03 10.81 -5.83
C ASP A 221 21.40 11.47 -7.07
N ALA A 222 20.11 11.78 -7.00
CA ALA A 222 19.36 12.46 -8.05
C ALA A 222 18.08 13.10 -7.51
N PRO A 223 17.59 14.21 -8.11
CA PRO A 223 16.26 14.74 -7.79
C PRO A 223 15.17 13.76 -8.21
N VAL A 224 14.14 13.61 -7.39
CA VAL A 224 13.06 12.61 -7.55
C VAL A 224 11.70 13.30 -7.50
N ASP A 225 10.74 12.82 -8.29
CA ASP A 225 9.35 13.29 -8.18
C ASP A 225 8.68 12.83 -6.87
N VAL A 226 7.71 13.59 -6.39
CA VAL A 226 7.06 13.32 -5.09
C VAL A 226 6.42 11.93 -5.04
N ARG A 227 5.87 11.43 -6.16
CA ARG A 227 5.26 10.09 -6.19
C ARG A 227 6.30 9.00 -5.96
N ALA A 228 7.40 9.04 -6.71
CA ALA A 228 8.49 8.10 -6.55
C ALA A 228 9.14 8.23 -5.17
N LEU A 229 9.41 9.45 -4.70
CA LEU A 229 10.02 9.69 -3.39
C LEU A 229 9.19 9.09 -2.24
N ARG A 230 7.86 9.26 -2.26
CA ARG A 230 6.96 8.64 -1.27
C ARG A 230 7.12 7.12 -1.27
N SER A 231 7.07 6.48 -2.44
CA SER A 231 7.21 5.03 -2.59
C SER A 231 8.56 4.54 -2.05
N LEU A 232 9.64 5.24 -2.40
CA LEU A 232 11.00 4.88 -2.03
C LEU A 232 11.23 4.99 -0.52
N VAL A 233 10.76 6.07 0.11
CA VAL A 233 10.82 6.26 1.57
C VAL A 233 9.99 5.19 2.28
N MET A 234 8.76 4.95 1.81
CA MET A 234 7.90 3.90 2.38
C MET A 234 8.50 2.50 2.24
N SER A 235 9.24 2.23 1.16
CA SER A 235 9.94 0.93 0.98
C SER A 235 11.08 0.67 1.98
N ARG A 236 11.53 1.71 2.69
CA ARG A 236 12.54 1.64 3.77
C ARG A 236 11.94 1.68 5.17
N LEU A 237 10.61 1.69 5.24
CA LEU A 237 9.86 1.44 6.45
C LEU A 237 9.34 -0.01 6.41
N PRO A 238 9.33 -0.72 7.54
CA PRO A 238 8.70 -2.04 7.60
C PRO A 238 7.22 -1.88 7.25
N VAL A 239 6.80 -2.55 6.18
CA VAL A 239 5.41 -2.52 5.69
C VAL A 239 4.58 -3.42 6.60
N MET A 240 3.56 -2.87 7.25
CA MET A 240 2.34 -3.57 7.65
C MET A 240 1.28 -2.52 8.06
N ASP A 241 0.41 -2.15 7.12
CA ASP A 241 -0.97 -1.74 7.45
C ASP A 241 -1.73 -3.06 7.70
N ILE A 242 -1.80 -3.52 8.95
CA ILE A 242 -2.56 -4.74 9.29
C ILE A 242 -4.03 -4.34 9.36
N TYR A 243 -4.76 -4.52 8.27
CA TYR A 243 -6.21 -4.71 8.36
C TYR A 243 -6.49 -6.20 8.34
N LEU A 244 -6.64 -6.74 9.54
CA LEU A 244 -7.81 -7.50 9.98
C LEU A 244 -8.82 -7.82 8.86
N VAL A 245 -8.78 -9.06 8.41
CA VAL A 245 -9.83 -9.67 7.57
C VAL A 245 -10.93 -10.16 8.52
N PRO A 246 -12.20 -9.79 8.35
CA PRO A 246 -13.29 -10.42 9.08
C PRO A 246 -13.36 -11.90 8.69
N LEU A 247 -13.41 -12.75 9.72
CA LEU A 247 -13.64 -14.18 9.62
C LEU A 247 -14.90 -14.46 8.78
N GLY A 248 -14.81 -15.46 7.91
CA GLY A 248 -16.01 -16.06 7.31
C GLY A 248 -16.96 -16.53 8.41
N GLY A 249 -18.21 -16.07 8.32
CA GLY A 249 -19.33 -16.64 9.04
C GLY A 249 -20.27 -17.25 8.03
N ASP A 250 -20.55 -18.54 8.19
CA ASP A 250 -21.44 -19.35 7.37
C ASP A 250 -22.78 -18.67 7.06
N ASP A 251 -23.27 -18.95 5.86
CA ASP A 251 -24.68 -18.81 5.50
C ASP A 251 -25.56 -19.50 6.55
N ALA A 252 -26.40 -18.71 7.22
CA ALA A 252 -27.67 -19.19 7.73
C ALA A 252 -28.72 -18.10 7.44
N ASP A 253 -29.67 -18.45 6.57
CA ASP A 253 -30.97 -17.78 6.42
C ASP A 253 -31.54 -17.43 7.81
N ASP A 254 -31.86 -16.16 8.07
CA ASP A 254 -33.23 -15.79 8.48
C ASP A 254 -33.45 -14.27 8.42
N GLY A 255 -34.70 -13.87 8.22
CA GLY A 255 -35.11 -12.53 7.82
C GLY A 255 -35.12 -11.45 8.92
N GLY A 256 -35.01 -10.20 8.44
CA GLY A 256 -35.64 -9.02 9.01
C GLY A 256 -35.03 -8.46 10.30
N ASN A 257 -34.07 -7.54 10.20
CA ASN A 257 -33.61 -6.79 11.37
C ASN A 257 -34.18 -5.37 11.44
N GLN A 258 -35.12 -5.23 12.38
CA GLN A 258 -35.34 -4.04 13.19
C GLN A 258 -34.03 -3.53 13.78
N PHE A 259 -33.85 -2.21 13.77
CA PHE A 259 -32.76 -1.55 14.48
C PHE A 259 -33.13 -1.39 15.95
N GLU A 260 -32.43 -2.09 16.83
CA GLU A 260 -32.34 -1.75 18.25
C GLU A 260 -30.88 -1.35 18.54
N PRO A 261 -30.59 -0.18 19.17
CA PRO A 261 -29.22 0.24 19.42
C PRO A 261 -28.65 -0.58 20.59
N VAL A 262 -27.66 -1.42 20.31
CA VAL A 262 -26.95 -2.23 21.32
C VAL A 262 -25.96 -1.36 22.10
N ASP A 263 -25.98 -1.51 23.43
CA ASP A 263 -25.10 -0.88 24.40
C ASP A 263 -23.64 -1.27 24.12
N GLY A 264 -22.77 -0.29 23.86
CA GLY A 264 -21.40 -0.50 23.33
C GLY A 264 -20.33 -0.80 24.38
N GLY A 265 -20.72 -1.39 25.52
CA GLY A 265 -19.78 -1.84 26.54
C GLY A 265 -19.51 -3.33 26.40
N ASP A 266 -18.24 -3.72 26.28
CA ASP A 266 -17.82 -5.11 26.34
C ASP A 266 -18.38 -5.76 27.62
N ASP A 267 -19.17 -6.81 27.46
CA ASP A 267 -19.60 -7.61 28.60
C ASP A 267 -18.40 -8.40 29.17
N PRO A 268 -18.43 -8.81 30.45
CA PRO A 268 -17.29 -9.49 31.07
C PRO A 268 -16.93 -10.82 30.41
N GLU A 269 -17.83 -11.46 29.65
CA GLU A 269 -17.56 -12.69 28.91
C GLU A 269 -16.81 -12.39 27.60
N GLN A 270 -17.19 -11.33 26.89
CA GLN A 270 -16.49 -10.82 25.71
C GLN A 270 -15.05 -10.40 26.05
N GLY A 271 -14.85 -9.72 27.18
CA GLY A 271 -13.51 -9.38 27.66
C GLY A 271 -12.67 -10.61 28.04
N LEU A 272 -13.29 -11.73 28.40
CA LEU A 272 -12.61 -12.99 28.71
C LEU A 272 -12.24 -13.74 27.43
N MET A 273 -13.17 -13.84 26.49
CA MET A 273 -12.96 -14.39 25.14
C MET A 273 -11.80 -13.68 24.42
N ARG A 274 -11.74 -12.35 24.52
CA ARG A 274 -10.65 -11.53 23.97
C ARG A 274 -9.28 -11.91 24.53
N ARG A 275 -9.17 -12.07 25.85
CA ARG A 275 -7.90 -12.46 26.50
C ARG A 275 -7.50 -13.90 26.19
N GLU A 276 -8.48 -14.76 25.94
CA GLU A 276 -8.22 -16.13 25.48
C GLU A 276 -7.72 -16.13 24.03
N SER A 277 -8.35 -15.36 23.14
CA SER A 277 -7.91 -15.24 21.74
C SER A 277 -6.52 -14.60 21.62
N GLU A 278 -6.23 -13.58 22.42
CA GLU A 278 -4.88 -13.00 22.56
C GLU A 278 -3.84 -14.08 22.96
N ARG A 279 -4.17 -14.95 23.92
CA ARG A 279 -3.28 -16.06 24.32
C ARG A 279 -3.15 -17.12 23.24
N GLU A 280 -4.23 -17.41 22.53
CA GLU A 280 -4.22 -18.34 21.41
C GLU A 280 -3.36 -17.84 20.25
N ALA A 281 -3.28 -16.52 20.05
CA ALA A 281 -2.42 -15.91 19.04
C ALA A 281 -0.94 -16.31 19.19
N ALA A 282 -0.45 -16.49 20.43
CA ALA A 282 0.89 -17.00 20.70
C ALA A 282 1.11 -18.43 20.15
N ASN A 283 0.06 -19.25 20.09
CA ASN A 283 0.14 -20.63 19.61
C ASN A 283 0.30 -20.72 18.08
N PHE A 284 0.03 -19.64 17.34
CA PHE A 284 0.27 -19.59 15.89
C PHE A 284 1.76 -19.52 15.54
N VAL A 285 2.65 -19.20 16.50
CA VAL A 285 4.10 -19.10 16.29
C VAL A 285 4.68 -20.42 15.78
N ASP A 286 4.35 -21.54 16.42
CA ASP A 286 4.89 -22.84 15.99
C ASP A 286 4.35 -23.24 14.60
N GLY A 287 3.09 -22.90 14.30
CA GLY A 287 2.49 -23.09 12.98
C GLY A 287 3.19 -22.28 11.89
N PHE A 288 3.44 -21.00 12.16
CA PHE A 288 4.18 -20.09 11.27
C PHE A 288 5.61 -20.58 11.02
N LEU A 289 6.33 -20.95 12.09
CA LEU A 289 7.70 -21.45 11.98
C LEU A 289 7.77 -22.77 11.21
N LYS A 290 6.75 -23.63 11.34
CA LYS A 290 6.61 -24.86 10.56
C LYS A 290 6.35 -24.55 9.09
N SER A 291 5.42 -23.63 8.77
CA SER A 291 5.16 -23.20 7.39
C SER A 291 6.44 -22.66 6.73
N LEU A 292 7.17 -21.79 7.44
CA LEU A 292 8.47 -21.32 7.01
C LEU A 292 9.45 -22.47 6.71
N HIS A 293 9.51 -23.50 7.56
CA HIS A 293 10.35 -24.67 7.32
C HIS A 293 9.96 -25.44 6.05
N GLU A 294 8.66 -25.51 5.77
CA GLU A 294 8.10 -26.14 4.56
C GLU A 294 8.43 -25.33 3.29
N THR A 295 8.47 -24.00 3.35
CA THR A 295 8.84 -23.15 2.19
C THR A 295 10.27 -23.40 1.69
N VAL A 296 11.17 -23.88 2.55
CA VAL A 296 12.53 -24.30 2.20
C VAL A 296 12.66 -25.82 2.03
N ARG A 297 11.52 -26.52 1.89
CA ARG A 297 11.41 -27.96 1.69
C ARG A 297 12.12 -28.78 2.78
N GLY A 298 12.05 -28.32 4.02
CA GLY A 298 12.65 -29.01 5.17
C GLY A 298 14.18 -28.96 5.24
N LYS A 299 14.84 -28.11 4.43
CA LYS A 299 16.31 -28.01 4.44
C LYS A 299 16.78 -27.17 5.63
N VAL A 300 17.24 -27.85 6.69
CA VAL A 300 17.68 -27.24 7.96
C VAL A 300 18.65 -26.06 7.78
N LYS A 301 19.70 -26.19 6.96
CA LYS A 301 20.65 -25.09 6.73
C LYS A 301 20.02 -23.85 6.07
N GLN A 302 19.07 -24.06 5.17
CA GLN A 302 18.34 -22.96 4.52
C GLN A 302 17.34 -22.34 5.49
N TYR A 303 16.71 -23.17 6.32
CA TYR A 303 15.81 -22.72 7.36
C TYR A 303 16.53 -21.86 8.41
N ASN A 304 17.69 -22.29 8.91
CA ASN A 304 18.46 -21.52 9.89
C ASN A 304 18.88 -20.15 9.34
N ARG A 305 19.27 -20.08 8.06
CA ARG A 305 19.55 -18.80 7.38
C ARG A 305 18.31 -17.93 7.27
N MET A 306 17.16 -18.54 6.95
CA MET A 306 15.89 -17.82 6.87
C MET A 306 15.44 -17.30 8.24
N LEU A 307 15.67 -18.06 9.32
CA LEU A 307 15.48 -17.61 10.71
C LEU A 307 16.42 -16.46 11.06
N GLY A 308 17.68 -16.51 10.61
CA GLY A 308 18.62 -15.40 10.75
C GLY A 308 18.13 -14.14 10.03
N VAL A 309 17.60 -14.27 8.81
CA VAL A 309 16.99 -13.13 8.09
C VAL A 309 15.74 -12.63 8.84
N LEU A 310 14.89 -13.52 9.34
CA LEU A 310 13.73 -13.16 10.15
C LEU A 310 14.17 -12.36 11.40
N TRP A 311 15.22 -12.82 12.07
CA TRP A 311 15.79 -12.15 13.23
C TRP A 311 16.31 -10.76 12.89
N HIS A 312 17.30 -10.66 12.00
CA HIS A 312 17.99 -9.39 11.75
C HIS A 312 17.16 -8.36 10.98
N CYS A 313 16.18 -8.78 10.18
CA CYS A 313 15.36 -7.85 9.41
C CYS A 313 14.06 -7.44 10.10
N TYR A 314 13.53 -8.25 11.04
CA TYR A 314 12.19 -8.01 11.60
C TYR A 314 12.13 -8.02 13.14
N LEU A 315 12.97 -8.82 13.82
CA LEU A 315 12.82 -9.05 15.27
C LEU A 315 13.91 -8.40 16.12
N SER A 316 15.10 -8.18 15.56
CA SER A 316 16.25 -7.55 16.22
C SER A 316 16.03 -6.05 16.43
N PRO A 317 16.43 -5.49 17.59
CA PRO A 317 16.43 -4.04 17.80
C PRO A 317 17.56 -3.32 17.05
N ASP A 318 18.59 -4.05 16.61
CA ASP A 318 19.75 -3.49 15.92
C ASP A 318 19.46 -3.27 14.43
N HIS A 319 19.71 -2.06 13.95
CA HIS A 319 19.52 -1.68 12.56
C HIS A 319 20.64 -2.27 11.70
N ALA A 320 20.31 -3.24 10.85
CA ALA A 320 21.24 -3.81 9.88
C ALA A 320 20.75 -3.56 8.45
N THR A 321 21.64 -3.09 7.59
CA THR A 321 21.41 -3.06 6.14
C THR A 321 21.28 -4.48 5.59
N GLN A 322 20.63 -4.63 4.43
CA GLN A 322 20.52 -5.95 3.79
C GLN A 322 21.89 -6.58 3.50
N LEU A 323 22.90 -5.75 3.19
CA LEU A 323 24.28 -6.17 2.97
C LEU A 323 24.96 -6.64 4.25
N GLU A 324 24.75 -5.96 5.37
CA GLU A 324 25.27 -6.38 6.69
C GLU A 324 24.62 -7.69 7.14
N VAL A 325 23.31 -7.85 6.92
CA VAL A 325 22.61 -9.13 7.18
C VAL A 325 23.16 -10.24 6.30
N ALA A 326 23.40 -9.97 5.01
CA ALA A 326 23.99 -10.92 4.09
C ALA A 326 25.40 -11.35 4.53
N ALA A 327 26.23 -10.39 4.96
CA ALA A 327 27.57 -10.65 5.48
C ALA A 327 27.53 -11.44 6.80
N THR A 328 26.66 -11.06 7.73
CA THR A 328 26.49 -11.71 9.04
C THR A 328 26.07 -13.17 8.89
N LEU A 329 25.16 -13.45 7.95
CA LEU A 329 24.65 -14.80 7.70
C LEU A 329 25.49 -15.60 6.69
N GLY A 330 26.53 -14.99 6.09
CA GLY A 330 27.36 -15.62 5.07
C GLY A 330 26.60 -15.99 3.79
N VAL A 331 25.64 -15.16 3.38
CA VAL A 331 24.76 -15.38 2.21
C VAL A 331 24.84 -14.22 1.22
N SER A 332 24.27 -14.39 0.02
CA SER A 332 24.16 -13.30 -0.94
C SER A 332 22.99 -12.36 -0.63
N ASP A 333 23.14 -11.09 -0.99
CA ASP A 333 22.09 -10.07 -0.91
C ASP A 333 20.77 -10.50 -1.60
N SER A 334 20.90 -11.13 -2.77
CA SER A 334 19.77 -11.70 -3.51
C SER A 334 19.02 -12.79 -2.75
N LEU A 335 19.72 -13.57 -1.92
CA LEU A 335 19.11 -14.62 -1.12
C LEU A 335 18.39 -14.05 0.11
N VAL A 336 18.93 -12.97 0.71
CA VAL A 336 18.24 -12.24 1.78
C VAL A 336 16.92 -11.67 1.26
N SER A 337 16.93 -11.06 0.07
CA SER A 337 15.71 -10.55 -0.58
C SER A 337 14.67 -11.65 -0.88
N ASP A 338 15.12 -12.82 -1.35
CA ASP A 338 14.23 -13.97 -1.60
C ASP A 338 13.61 -14.49 -0.29
N TYR A 339 14.40 -14.63 0.77
CA TYR A 339 13.90 -15.03 2.09
C TYR A 339 12.94 -14.00 2.68
N ARG A 340 13.23 -12.71 2.56
CA ARG A 340 12.30 -11.66 2.98
C ARG A 340 10.94 -11.78 2.30
N ARG A 341 10.92 -11.98 0.99
CA ARG A 341 9.66 -12.15 0.23
C ARG A 341 8.84 -13.34 0.74
N ARG A 342 9.50 -14.47 1.02
CA ARG A 342 8.82 -15.67 1.54
C ARG A 342 8.28 -15.45 2.95
N ILE A 343 9.08 -14.84 3.82
CA ILE A 343 8.65 -14.46 5.18
C ILE A 343 7.43 -13.53 5.11
N GLU A 344 7.47 -12.50 4.25
CA GLU A 344 6.35 -11.58 4.06
C GLU A 344 5.10 -12.29 3.54
N GLN A 345 5.24 -13.29 2.67
CA GLN A 345 4.12 -14.08 2.19
C GLN A 345 3.47 -14.90 3.31
N GLU A 346 4.27 -15.55 4.16
CA GLU A 346 3.75 -16.31 5.32
C GLU A 346 3.19 -15.39 6.40
N LEU A 347 3.74 -14.19 6.60
CA LEU A 347 3.16 -13.23 7.55
C LEU A 347 1.80 -12.71 7.08
N ARG A 348 1.57 -12.63 5.76
CA ARG A 348 0.28 -12.23 5.18
C ARG A 348 -0.78 -13.33 5.22
N SER A 349 -0.39 -14.60 5.37
CA SER A 349 -1.35 -15.70 5.49
C SER A 349 -1.91 -15.82 6.91
N LEU A 350 -1.25 -15.20 7.90
CA LEU A 350 -1.76 -15.08 9.25
C LEU A 350 -2.96 -14.12 9.28
N SER A 351 -4.04 -14.60 9.86
CA SER A 351 -5.23 -13.80 10.15
C SER A 351 -5.35 -13.67 11.66
N PHE A 352 -5.25 -12.45 12.16
CA PHE A 352 -5.58 -12.10 13.53
C PHE A 352 -6.82 -11.24 13.50
N GLY A 353 -7.74 -11.48 14.43
CA GLY A 353 -9.01 -10.79 14.63
C GLY A 353 -8.88 -9.53 15.48
N GLU A 354 -7.74 -9.36 16.18
CA GLU A 354 -7.40 -8.12 16.87
C GLU A 354 -5.89 -7.78 16.81
N ILE A 355 -5.56 -6.52 17.14
CA ILE A 355 -4.17 -6.03 17.14
C ILE A 355 -3.37 -6.63 18.30
N GLU A 356 -3.99 -6.86 19.46
CA GLU A 356 -3.32 -7.46 20.62
C GLU A 356 -2.96 -8.94 20.38
N GLU A 357 -3.75 -9.65 19.58
CA GLU A 357 -3.40 -11.01 19.09
C GLU A 357 -2.11 -10.98 18.25
N ALA A 358 -2.04 -10.10 17.25
CA ALA A 358 -0.86 -9.96 16.40
C ALA A 358 0.40 -9.58 17.21
N ARG A 359 0.22 -8.78 18.28
CA ARG A 359 1.31 -8.40 19.20
C ARG A 359 1.76 -9.57 20.06
N GLN A 360 0.82 -10.33 20.61
CA GLN A 360 1.15 -11.51 21.42
C GLN A 360 1.86 -12.57 20.57
N PHE A 361 1.46 -12.70 19.30
CA PHE A 361 2.21 -13.46 18.29
C PHE A 361 3.63 -12.90 18.06
N GLU A 362 3.81 -11.59 17.82
CA GLU A 362 5.14 -10.99 17.61
C GLU A 362 6.06 -11.23 18.82
N MET A 363 5.56 -11.02 20.03
CA MET A 363 6.32 -11.21 21.26
C MET A 363 6.76 -12.67 21.41
N ALA A 364 5.83 -13.61 21.25
CA ALA A 364 6.12 -15.03 21.30
C ALA A 364 7.07 -15.46 20.15
N LEU A 365 6.90 -14.92 18.95
CA LEU A 365 7.78 -15.19 17.80
C LEU A 365 9.19 -14.67 18.07
N ARG A 366 9.34 -13.46 18.62
CA ARG A 366 10.65 -12.89 18.99
C ARG A 366 11.35 -13.78 20.01
N GLU A 367 10.65 -14.22 21.05
CA GLU A 367 11.22 -15.10 22.07
C GLU A 367 11.62 -16.46 21.47
N ARG A 368 10.74 -17.06 20.68
CA ARG A 368 10.96 -18.36 20.05
C ARG A 368 12.12 -18.35 19.05
N VAL A 369 12.16 -17.36 18.15
CA VAL A 369 13.22 -17.22 17.15
C VAL A 369 14.55 -16.88 17.82
N ARG A 370 14.56 -16.03 18.86
CA ARG A 370 15.76 -15.77 19.65
C ARG A 370 16.35 -17.06 20.22
N ALA A 371 15.52 -17.93 20.80
CA ALA A 371 15.97 -19.22 21.31
C ALA A 371 16.55 -20.11 20.20
N LEU A 372 15.92 -20.15 19.03
CA LEU A 372 16.39 -20.98 17.91
C LEU A 372 17.68 -20.46 17.26
N VAL A 373 17.84 -19.14 17.15
CA VAL A 373 19.03 -18.52 16.56
C VAL A 373 20.22 -18.59 17.52
N LEU A 374 20.03 -18.36 18.82
CA LEU A 374 21.13 -18.39 19.80
C LEU A 374 21.58 -19.82 20.18
N VAL A 375 20.67 -20.82 20.18
CA VAL A 375 21.06 -22.22 20.43
C VAL A 375 21.69 -22.86 19.19
N GLY A 376 21.35 -22.38 17.99
CA GLY A 376 21.92 -22.88 16.72
C GLY A 376 23.40 -22.58 16.52
N ASP A 377 23.98 -21.62 17.27
CA ASP A 377 25.40 -21.28 17.22
C ASP A 377 26.27 -22.19 18.11
N GLU A 378 25.69 -22.92 19.08
CA GLU A 378 26.45 -23.78 20.01
C GLU A 378 26.68 -25.21 19.47
N GLU A 379 25.85 -25.72 18.56
CA GLU A 379 26.02 -27.06 17.97
C GLU A 379 26.97 -27.09 16.75
N GLY A 380 27.60 -25.96 16.41
CA GLY A 380 28.51 -25.80 15.26
C GLY A 380 29.99 -26.11 15.53
N VAL A 381 30.38 -26.54 16.72
CA VAL A 381 31.78 -26.91 17.05
C VAL A 381 31.80 -28.23 17.83
N PRO A 382 32.35 -29.30 17.22
CA PRO A 382 33.73 -29.62 17.54
C PRO A 382 34.59 -30.09 16.34
N VAL A 383 35.80 -29.51 16.32
CA VAL A 383 37.10 -29.98 15.78
C VAL A 383 37.17 -30.54 14.36
#